data_AF-A0A251U8F2-F1
#
_entry.id   AF-A0A251U8F2-F1
#
_cell.length_a   1.000
_cell.length_b   1.000
_cell.length_c   1.000
_cell.angle_alpha   90.00
_cell.angle_beta   90.00
_cell.angle_gamma   90.00
#
_symmetry.space_group_name_H-M   'P 1'
#
loop_
_entity.id
_entity.type
_entity.pdbx_description
1 polymer ?
#
loop_
_entity_poly.entity_id
_entity_poly.type
_entity_poly.pdbx_seq_one_letter_code
_entity_poly.pdbx_strand_id
1 'polypeptide(L)'
;MKKTSTIAVFIIASFYLCCGAFGYAAFGDLTPGNLLTGFGFYEPYWLVDFGNACIVLHFVGGCQIYSQTLFALVERWYTEKYPDSILTRDIPNLKVSLWPDFRLNLLRLCFRTKDLANS
;
A
#
# COMPACT_ATOMS: atom_id res chain seq x y z
N MET A 1 0.89 -11.80 20.81
CA MET A 1 0.86 -10.61 19.93
C MET A 1 1.64 -9.41 20.47
N LYS A 2 1.58 -9.07 21.77
CA LYS A 2 2.25 -7.88 22.32
C LYS A 2 3.77 -7.86 22.07
N LYS A 3 4.48 -8.97 22.34
CA LYS A 3 5.94 -9.07 22.13
C LYS A 3 6.35 -8.83 20.68
N THR A 4 5.67 -9.46 19.71
CA THR A 4 5.94 -9.30 18.27
C THR A 4 5.69 -7.87 17.80
N SER A 5 4.60 -7.24 18.26
CA SER A 5 4.29 -5.85 17.93
C SER A 5 5.32 -4.88 18.52
N THR A 6 5.74 -5.08 19.78
CA THR A 6 6.79 -4.27 20.40
C THR A 6 8.11 -4.39 19.65
N ILE A 7 8.50 -5.61 19.26
CA ILE A 7 9.72 -5.84 18.47
C ILE A 7 9.62 -5.15 17.10
N ALA A 8 8.49 -5.27 16.41
CA ALA A 8 8.29 -4.62 15.12
C ALA A 8 8.38 -3.09 15.21
N VAL A 9 7.73 -2.48 16.21
CA VAL A 9 7.79 -1.03 16.45
C VAL A 9 9.22 -0.60 16.78
N PHE A 10 9.92 -1.36 17.60
CA PHE A 10 11.33 -1.08 17.94
C PHE A 10 12.25 -1.14 16.72
N ILE A 11 12.07 -2.14 15.85
CA ILE A 11 12.84 -2.26 14.60
C ILE A 11 12.58 -1.06 13.70
N ILE A 12 11.32 -0.71 13.46
CA ILE A 12 10.95 0.43 12.61
C ILE A 12 11.50 1.75 13.17
N ALA A 13 11.36 1.97 14.48
CA ALA A 13 11.88 3.16 15.14
C ALA A 13 13.41 3.26 15.03
N SER A 14 14.12 2.16 15.28
CA SER A 14 15.58 2.10 15.17
C SER A 14 16.03 2.33 13.73
N PHE A 15 15.32 1.76 12.75
CA PHE A 15 15.61 1.96 11.33
C PHE A 15 15.45 3.43 10.92
N TYR A 16 14.36 4.09 11.30
CA TYR A 16 14.16 5.51 11.01
C TYR A 16 15.18 6.40 11.71
N LEU A 17 15.54 6.09 12.96
CA LEU A 17 16.56 6.82 13.69
C LEU A 17 17.93 6.71 13.01
N CYS A 18 18.34 5.49 12.63
CA CYS A 18 19.59 5.27 11.91
C CYS A 18 19.61 5.97 10.55
N CYS A 19 18.53 5.88 9.78
CA CYS A 19 18.42 6.56 8.48
C CYS A 19 18.55 8.08 8.63
N GLY A 20 17.86 8.68 9.60
CA GLY A 20 17.95 10.11 9.90
C GLY A 20 19.35 10.52 10.39
N ALA A 21 19.96 9.74 11.28
CA ALA A 21 21.30 10.00 11.79
C ALA A 21 22.37 9.92 10.70
N PHE A 22 22.29 8.92 9.80
CA PHE A 22 23.20 8.80 8.66
C PHE A 22 22.97 9.91 7.63
N GLY A 23 21.71 10.26 7.35
CA GLY A 23 21.39 11.41 6.50
C GLY A 23 21.98 12.71 7.05
N TYR A 24 21.77 12.98 8.34
CA TYR A 24 22.35 14.14 9.00
C TYR A 24 23.88 14.11 9.05
N ALA A 25 24.50 12.94 9.29
CA ALA A 25 25.96 12.83 9.25
C ALA A 25 26.55 13.06 7.84
N ALA A 26 25.81 12.71 6.78
CA ALA A 26 26.25 12.88 5.40
C ALA A 26 26.07 14.31 4.86
N PHE A 27 25.00 15.02 5.27
CA PHE A 27 24.63 16.32 4.70
C PHE A 27 24.65 17.48 5.71
N GLY A 28 24.65 17.19 7.01
CA GLY A 28 24.56 18.17 8.08
C GLY A 28 23.33 19.08 7.93
N ASP A 29 23.52 20.35 8.25
CA ASP A 29 22.48 21.38 8.14
C ASP A 29 22.12 21.74 6.69
N LEU A 30 22.88 21.25 5.70
CA LEU A 30 22.62 21.45 4.27
C LEU A 30 21.79 20.31 3.65
N THR A 31 21.11 19.50 4.49
CA THR A 31 20.28 18.39 4.02
C THR A 31 19.20 18.88 3.04
N PRO A 32 19.23 18.43 1.78
CA PRO A 32 18.28 18.85 0.76
C PRO A 32 16.93 18.17 0.98
N GLY A 33 15.83 18.91 0.76
CA GLY A 33 14.47 18.39 0.94
C GLY A 33 14.12 17.19 0.03
N ASN A 34 14.84 17.04 -1.08
CA ASN A 34 14.87 15.82 -1.87
C ASN A 34 16.31 15.29 -1.93
N LEU A 35 16.57 14.26 -1.14
CA LEU A 35 17.87 13.60 -1.07
C LEU A 35 18.34 13.10 -2.44
N LEU A 36 17.42 12.68 -3.32
CA LEU A 36 17.76 12.13 -4.64
C LEU A 36 18.31 13.17 -5.63
N THR A 37 18.01 14.46 -5.44
CA THR A 37 18.54 15.55 -6.27
C THR A 37 19.71 16.27 -5.63
N GLY A 38 19.88 16.10 -4.32
CA GLY A 38 20.82 16.85 -3.50
C GLY A 38 22.23 16.29 -3.45
N PHE A 39 22.45 15.11 -4.04
CA PHE A 39 23.73 14.43 -3.98
C PHE A 39 24.82 15.13 -4.80
N GLY A 40 24.53 15.93 -5.83
CA GLY A 40 25.57 16.50 -6.72
C GLY A 40 26.45 15.45 -7.44
N PHE A 41 26.25 14.17 -7.13
CA PHE A 41 26.88 13.01 -7.75
C PHE A 41 26.18 12.76 -9.09
N TYR A 42 26.76 13.28 -10.16
CA TYR A 42 26.47 12.85 -11.53
C TYR A 42 27.08 11.46 -11.87
N GLU A 43 27.68 10.76 -10.90
CA GLU A 43 28.46 9.52 -11.08
C GLU A 43 28.21 8.52 -9.93
N PRO A 44 26.97 8.01 -9.72
CA PRO A 44 26.40 7.02 -10.63
C PRO A 44 24.84 7.08 -10.74
N TYR A 45 24.32 7.30 -11.96
CA TYR A 45 22.87 7.38 -12.23
C TYR A 45 22.05 6.18 -11.71
N TRP A 46 22.65 4.99 -11.70
CA TRP A 46 21.96 3.76 -11.30
C TRP A 46 21.48 3.75 -9.84
N LEU A 47 22.21 4.40 -8.92
CA LEU A 47 21.81 4.42 -7.52
C LEU A 47 20.59 5.34 -7.29
N VAL A 48 20.52 6.43 -8.05
CA VAL A 48 19.36 7.34 -8.06
C VAL A 48 18.16 6.65 -8.70
N ASP A 49 18.35 5.94 -9.83
CA ASP A 49 17.30 5.18 -10.50
C ASP A 49 16.77 4.04 -9.61
N PHE A 50 17.65 3.34 -8.91
CA PHE A 50 17.27 2.31 -7.94
C PHE A 50 16.48 2.91 -6.78
N GLY A 51 16.92 4.04 -6.22
CA GLY A 51 16.19 4.76 -5.18
C GLY A 51 14.79 5.16 -5.63
N ASN A 52 14.65 5.72 -6.83
CA ASN A 52 13.35 6.04 -7.43
C ASN A 52 12.48 4.79 -7.63
N ALA A 53 13.04 3.69 -8.11
CA ALA A 53 12.31 2.42 -8.27
C ALA A 53 11.79 1.89 -6.92
N CYS A 54 12.58 1.98 -5.85
CA CYS A 54 12.14 1.62 -4.50
C CYS A 54 10.99 2.50 -4.01
N ILE A 55 11.02 3.81 -4.28
CA ILE A 55 9.92 4.72 -3.92
C ILE A 55 8.63 4.33 -4.64
N VAL A 56 8.71 4.09 -5.96
CA VAL A 56 7.55 3.65 -6.75
C VAL A 56 6.98 2.35 -6.21
N LEU A 57 7.84 1.35 -5.95
CA LEU A 57 7.41 0.07 -5.42
C LEU A 57 6.76 0.19 -4.03
N HIS A 58 7.34 1.00 -3.14
CA HIS A 58 6.76 1.28 -1.83
C HIS A 58 5.40 1.97 -1.94
N PHE A 59 5.28 2.96 -2.83
CA PHE A 59 4.05 3.72 -3.03
C PHE A 59 2.94 2.86 -3.62
N VAL A 60 3.23 2.08 -4.66
CA VAL A 60 2.27 1.13 -5.27
C VAL A 60 1.78 0.11 -4.25
N GLY A 61 2.70 -0.47 -3.46
CA GLY A 61 2.34 -1.40 -2.38
C GLY A 61 1.46 -0.73 -1.30
N GLY A 62 1.79 0.51 -0.94
CA GLY A 62 1.00 1.32 -0.01
C GLY A 62 -0.42 1.58 -0.53
N CYS A 63 -0.56 2.03 -1.78
CA CYS A 63 -1.85 2.23 -2.44
C CYS A 63 -2.67 0.94 -2.49
N GLN A 64 -2.03 -0.21 -2.78
CA GLN A 64 -2.71 -1.50 -2.84
C GLN A 64 -3.30 -1.90 -1.47
N ILE A 65 -2.49 -1.86 -0.41
CA ILE A 65 -2.92 -2.26 0.94
C ILE A 65 -3.98 -1.28 1.49
N TYR A 66 -3.77 0.02 1.27
CA TYR A 66 -4.68 1.05 1.74
C TYR A 66 -6.06 0.94 1.07
N SER A 67 -6.09 0.76 -0.25
CA SER A 67 -7.33 0.60 -1.01
C SER A 67 -8.13 -0.63 -0.56
N GLN A 68 -7.45 -1.76 -0.33
CA GLN A 68 -8.09 -2.98 0.18
C GLN A 68 -8.72 -2.76 1.56
N THR A 69 -8.02 -2.07 2.46
CA THR A 69 -8.48 -1.81 3.82
C THR A 69 -9.67 -0.84 3.84
N LEU A 70 -9.59 0.24 3.05
CA LEU A 70 -10.70 1.17 2.88
C LEU A 70 -11.93 0.50 2.27
N PHE A 71 -11.73 -0.33 1.25
CA PHE A 71 -12.81 -1.07 0.63
C PHE A 71 -13.51 -1.97 1.64
N ALA A 72 -12.75 -2.75 2.42
CA ALA A 72 -13.31 -3.62 3.45
C ALA A 72 -14.10 -2.83 4.52
N LEU A 73 -13.62 -1.64 4.88
CA LEU A 73 -14.31 -0.77 5.84
C LEU A 73 -15.64 -0.24 5.27
N VAL A 74 -15.63 0.25 4.03
CA VAL A 74 -16.83 0.76 3.35
C VAL A 74 -17.84 -0.36 3.10
N GLU A 75 -17.38 -1.53 2.66
CA GLU A 75 -18.20 -2.74 2.47
C GLU A 75 -18.90 -3.12 3.79
N ARG A 76 -18.15 -3.14 4.91
CA ARG A 76 -18.72 -3.44 6.22
C ARG A 76 -19.73 -2.39 6.68
N TRP A 77 -19.39 -1.11 6.55
CA TRP A 77 -20.28 0.00 6.94
C TRP A 77 -21.59 -0.01 6.15
N TYR A 78 -21.49 -0.25 4.84
CA TYR A 78 -22.66 -0.32 3.96
C TYR A 78 -23.52 -1.54 4.29
N THR A 79 -22.92 -2.67 4.61
CA THR A 79 -23.63 -3.90 5.02
C THR A 79 -24.36 -3.74 6.34
N GLU A 80 -23.73 -3.10 7.33
CA GLU A 80 -24.36 -2.80 8.63
C GLU A 80 -25.51 -1.80 8.48
N LYS A 81 -25.39 -0.82 7.57
CA LYS A 81 -26.38 0.24 7.39
C LYS A 81 -27.57 -0.17 6.50
N TYR A 82 -27.35 -1.02 5.49
CA TYR A 82 -28.37 -1.44 4.53
C TYR A 82 -28.32 -2.97 4.30
N PRO A 83 -28.79 -3.77 5.27
CA PRO A 83 -28.73 -5.23 5.21
C PRO A 83 -29.58 -5.83 4.08
N ASP A 84 -30.68 -5.18 3.69
CA ASP A 84 -31.63 -5.69 2.69
C ASP A 84 -31.36 -5.22 1.24
N SER A 85 -30.26 -4.50 1.00
CA SER A 85 -29.98 -3.96 -0.34
C SER A 85 -29.48 -5.04 -1.31
N ILE A 86 -29.90 -4.97 -2.59
CA ILE A 86 -29.45 -5.89 -3.67
C ILE A 86 -27.93 -5.85 -3.86
N LEU A 87 -27.28 -4.74 -3.50
CA LEU A 87 -25.83 -4.55 -3.58
C LEU A 87 -25.05 -5.25 -2.45
N THR A 88 -25.74 -5.70 -1.40
CA THR A 88 -25.17 -6.45 -0.27
C THR A 88 -25.43 -7.95 -0.37
N ARG A 89 -26.42 -8.36 -1.18
CA ARG A 89 -26.74 -9.77 -1.39
C ARG A 89 -25.55 -10.49 -2.04
N ASP A 90 -24.98 -11.44 -1.32
CA ASP A 90 -24.07 -12.42 -1.89
C ASP A 90 -24.74 -13.08 -3.11
N ILE A 91 -24.18 -12.86 -4.29
CA ILE A 91 -24.67 -13.52 -5.50
C ILE A 91 -24.36 -15.01 -5.35
N PRO A 92 -25.34 -15.91 -5.48
CA PRO A 92 -25.07 -17.34 -5.37
C PRO A 92 -24.12 -17.79 -6.49
N ASN A 93 -22.88 -18.08 -6.09
CA ASN A 93 -21.83 -18.89 -6.68
C ASN A 93 -21.88 -19.08 -8.21
N LEU A 94 -21.03 -18.34 -8.94
CA LEU A 94 -20.67 -18.69 -10.31
C LEU A 94 -19.66 -19.85 -10.26
N LYS A 95 -20.18 -21.08 -10.25
CA LYS A 95 -19.38 -22.32 -10.20
C LYS A 95 -18.68 -22.54 -11.55
N VAL A 96 -17.61 -21.78 -11.82
CA VAL A 96 -16.72 -22.02 -12.96
C VAL A 96 -15.79 -23.17 -12.57
N SER A 97 -15.93 -24.28 -13.27
CA SER A 97 -15.37 -25.62 -13.01
C SER A 97 -13.83 -25.73 -12.83
N LEU A 98 -13.08 -24.62 -12.82
CA LEU A 98 -11.62 -24.60 -12.81
C LEU A 98 -10.98 -23.65 -11.78
N TRP A 99 -11.76 -22.87 -11.01
CA TRP A 99 -11.26 -21.84 -10.09
C TRP A 99 -11.86 -22.01 -8.68
N PRO A 100 -11.15 -21.63 -7.60
CA PRO A 100 -11.65 -21.74 -6.23
C PRO A 100 -12.92 -20.88 -6.02
N ASP A 101 -13.77 -21.29 -5.08
CA ASP A 101 -15.04 -20.62 -4.76
C ASP A 101 -14.84 -19.14 -4.40
N PHE A 102 -15.11 -18.23 -5.34
CA PHE A 102 -15.08 -16.79 -5.12
C PHE A 102 -16.46 -16.31 -4.67
N ARG A 103 -16.60 -15.94 -3.38
CA ARG A 103 -17.76 -15.17 -2.91
C ARG A 103 -17.66 -13.75 -3.47
N LEU A 104 -18.51 -13.44 -4.45
CA LEU A 104 -18.56 -12.15 -5.13
C LEU A 104 -19.83 -11.40 -4.71
N ASN A 105 -19.64 -10.18 -4.20
CA ASN A 105 -20.69 -9.21 -3.97
C ASN A 105 -20.72 -8.18 -5.12
N LEU A 106 -21.87 -7.63 -5.48
CA LEU A 106 -22.00 -6.65 -6.59
C LEU A 106 -21.12 -5.40 -6.36
N LEU A 107 -20.94 -5.00 -5.10
CA LEU A 107 -19.99 -3.95 -4.72
C LEU A 107 -18.55 -4.30 -5.13
N ARG A 108 -18.08 -5.52 -4.85
CA ARG A 108 -16.74 -5.98 -5.30
C ARG A 108 -16.60 -5.97 -6.82
N LEU A 109 -17.68 -6.30 -7.55
CA LEU A 109 -17.69 -6.33 -9.01
C LEU A 109 -17.64 -4.92 -9.62
N CYS A 110 -18.44 -3.98 -9.11
CA CYS A 110 -18.46 -2.59 -9.57
C CYS A 110 -17.16 -1.84 -9.30
N PHE A 111 -16.44 -2.19 -8.22
CA PHE A 111 -15.15 -1.58 -7.94
C PHE A 111 -14.00 -2.26 -8.72
N ARG A 112 -14.01 -3.59 -8.90
CA ARG A 112 -13.03 -4.28 -9.77
C ARG A 112 -13.11 -3.84 -11.24
N THR A 113 -14.28 -3.47 -11.72
CA THR A 113 -14.46 -3.01 -13.11
C THR A 113 -13.91 -1.60 -13.34
N LYS A 114 -13.80 -0.77 -12.29
CA LYS A 114 -13.14 0.54 -12.40
C LYS A 114 -11.63 0.44 -12.48
N ASP A 115 -11.03 -0.54 -11.81
CA ASP A 115 -9.58 -0.80 -11.90
C ASP A 115 -9.14 -1.29 -13.29
N LEU A 116 -10.05 -1.94 -14.04
CA LEU A 116 -9.81 -2.38 -15.43
C LEU A 116 -10.09 -1.30 -16.49
N ALA A 117 -10.75 -0.20 -16.13
CA ALA A 117 -11.08 0.88 -17.07
C ALA A 117 -9.98 1.96 -17.18
N ASN A 118 -8.89 1.83 -16.43
CA ASN A 118 -7.77 2.77 -16.41
C ASN A 118 -6.41 2.11 -16.71
N SER A 119 -6.42 0.96 -17.39
CA SER A 119 -5.23 0.33 -17.98
C SER A 119 -5.22 0.46 -19.49
#